data_AF-A0A942G7H1-F1
#
_entry.id   AF-A0A942G7H1-F1
#
_cell.length_a   1.000
_cell.length_b   1.000
_cell.length_c   1.000
_cell.angle_alpha   90.00
_cell.angle_beta   90.00
_cell.angle_gamma   90.00
#
_symmetry.space_group_name_H-M   'P 1'
#
loop_
_entity.id
_entity.type
_entity.pdbx_description
1 polymer ?
#
loop_
_entity_poly.entity_id
_entity_poly.type
_entity_poly.pdbx_seq_one_letter_code
_entity_poly.pdbx_strand_id
1 'polypeptide(L)'
;MEGMLRREVEYFVEQLAKDINRTPRHAYLDRNTGELVTEVYGIQVDVQTTVQRVMQASAHGRVILKTVQLDPEIIAAHLHRITQVIGSYQTWIGGGGGGRVTNIILATAMLNNYILLPGDLFSFNRANGPRTAERGYQPAPVIVGNTVIPGLGGGVCQVSSTLYNAVLQAGL
;
A
#
# COMPACT_ATOMS: atom_id res chain seq x y z
N MET A 1 26.10 -33.64 8.24
CA MET A 1 26.23 -32.84 9.48
C MET A 1 26.53 -33.78 10.65
N GLU A 2 27.45 -34.73 10.48
CA GLU A 2 27.78 -35.68 11.53
C GLU A 2 28.76 -35.00 12.50
N GLY A 3 28.43 -34.97 13.79
CA GLY A 3 29.24 -34.31 14.82
C GLY A 3 29.02 -32.80 15.02
N MET A 4 28.07 -32.17 14.30
CA MET A 4 27.75 -30.75 14.52
C MET A 4 26.99 -30.54 15.83
N LEU A 5 27.35 -29.49 16.56
CA LEU A 5 26.60 -29.01 17.71
C LEU A 5 25.29 -28.37 17.27
N ARG A 6 24.29 -28.39 18.15
CA ARG A 6 22.96 -27.79 17.88
C ARG A 6 23.05 -26.35 17.36
N ARG A 7 23.95 -25.54 17.93
CA ARG A 7 24.15 -24.14 17.53
C ARG A 7 24.71 -24.00 16.11
N GLU A 8 25.55 -24.92 15.67
CA GLU A 8 26.11 -24.90 14.31
C GLU A 8 25.05 -25.28 13.28
N VAL A 9 24.19 -26.25 13.62
CA VAL A 9 23.03 -26.62 12.80
C VAL A 9 22.04 -25.46 12.71
N GLU A 10 21.76 -24.79 13.84
CA GLU A 10 20.90 -23.62 13.89
C GLU A 10 21.42 -22.50 13.00
N TYR A 11 22.71 -22.14 13.12
CA TYR A 11 23.34 -21.15 12.25
C TYR A 11 23.22 -21.49 10.77
N PHE A 12 23.43 -22.76 10.40
CA PHE A 12 23.30 -23.21 9.02
C PHE A 12 21.85 -23.10 8.50
N VAL A 13 20.88 -23.53 9.30
CA VAL A 13 19.45 -23.42 8.97
C VAL A 13 19.04 -21.95 8.85
N GLU A 14 19.56 -21.06 9.70
CA GLU A 14 19.32 -19.62 9.60
C GLU A 14 19.89 -19.02 8.31
N GLN A 15 21.09 -19.45 7.86
CA GLN A 15 21.62 -18.98 6.58
C GLN A 15 20.73 -19.44 5.41
N LEU A 16 20.32 -20.71 5.40
CA LEU A 16 19.38 -21.22 4.39
C LEU A 16 18.04 -20.47 4.44
N ALA A 17 17.55 -20.15 5.64
CA ALA A 17 16.31 -19.41 5.80
C ALA A 17 16.37 -18.03 5.16
N LYS A 18 17.53 -17.34 5.12
CA LYS A 18 17.65 -16.04 4.44
C LYS A 18 17.37 -16.12 2.95
N ASP A 19 17.79 -17.20 2.29
CA ASP A 19 17.60 -17.39 0.85
C ASP A 19 16.19 -17.88 0.51
N ILE A 20 15.54 -18.57 1.45
CA ILE A 20 14.22 -19.18 1.26
C ILE A 20 13.09 -18.26 1.72
N ASN A 21 13.30 -17.50 2.80
CA ASN A 21 12.26 -16.66 3.39
C ASN A 21 11.85 -15.57 2.41
N ARG A 22 10.53 -15.44 2.23
CA ARG A 22 9.92 -14.41 1.41
C ARG A 22 8.79 -13.79 2.19
N THR A 23 8.78 -12.47 2.30
CA THR A 23 7.66 -11.76 2.89
C THR A 23 6.46 -11.82 1.95
N PRO A 24 5.23 -11.97 2.49
CA PRO A 24 4.04 -11.90 1.66
C PRO A 24 3.89 -10.49 1.05
N ARG A 25 3.21 -10.41 -0.09
CA ARG A 25 2.83 -9.15 -0.73
C ARG A 25 1.33 -9.10 -0.86
N HIS A 26 0.74 -8.02 -0.38
CA HIS A 26 -0.68 -7.74 -0.50
C HIS A 26 -1.13 -7.64 -1.96
N ALA A 27 -2.38 -8.02 -2.20
CA ALA A 27 -3.10 -7.62 -3.40
C ALA A 27 -3.37 -6.10 -3.36
N TYR A 28 -3.37 -5.45 -4.52
CA TYR A 28 -3.68 -4.03 -4.65
C TYR A 28 -4.25 -3.72 -6.04
N LEU A 29 -4.85 -2.55 -6.19
CA LEU A 29 -5.23 -2.01 -7.50
C LEU A 29 -4.10 -1.13 -8.03
N ASP A 30 -3.68 -1.36 -9.28
CA ASP A 30 -2.74 -0.45 -9.93
C ASP A 30 -3.30 0.97 -9.93
N ARG A 31 -2.49 1.94 -9.50
CA ARG A 31 -2.97 3.32 -9.33
C ARG A 31 -3.35 3.99 -10.64
N ASN A 32 -2.74 3.59 -11.74
CA ASN A 32 -2.94 4.19 -13.05
C ASN A 32 -4.05 3.48 -13.83
N THR A 33 -4.03 2.15 -13.87
CA THR A 33 -4.96 1.35 -14.67
C THR A 33 -6.19 0.90 -13.89
N GLY A 34 -6.10 0.79 -12.55
CA GLY A 34 -7.13 0.19 -11.72
C GLY A 34 -7.20 -1.32 -11.80
N GLU A 35 -6.26 -1.96 -12.51
CA GLU A 35 -6.22 -3.40 -12.62
C GLU A 35 -5.80 -4.04 -11.30
N LEU A 36 -6.42 -5.18 -10.99
CA LEU A 36 -6.09 -5.95 -9.80
C LEU A 36 -4.75 -6.66 -9.98
N VAL A 37 -3.79 -6.33 -9.12
CA VAL A 37 -2.56 -7.10 -8.93
C VAL A 37 -2.79 -8.03 -7.74
N THR A 38 -2.74 -9.34 -7.99
CA THR A 38 -2.99 -10.34 -6.96
C THR A 38 -1.84 -10.44 -5.96
N GLU A 39 -2.18 -10.94 -4.79
CA GLU A 39 -1.29 -11.20 -3.69
C GLU A 39 -0.20 -12.24 -4.04
N VAL A 40 0.88 -12.21 -3.27
CA VAL A 40 1.90 -13.26 -3.26
C VAL A 40 2.04 -13.76 -1.84
N TYR A 41 1.87 -15.06 -1.66
CA TYR A 41 2.08 -15.72 -0.37
C TYR A 41 3.56 -15.75 -0.02
N GLY A 42 3.86 -15.42 1.23
CA GLY A 42 5.19 -15.51 1.79
C GLY A 42 5.49 -16.92 2.26
N ILE A 43 6.76 -17.18 2.53
CA ILE A 43 7.24 -18.43 3.09
C ILE A 43 8.25 -18.09 4.18
N GLN A 44 8.16 -18.76 5.31
CA GLN A 44 9.15 -18.67 6.38
C GLN A 44 9.60 -20.07 6.79
N VAL A 45 10.91 -20.26 6.90
CA VAL A 45 11.50 -21.46 7.50
C VAL A 45 11.26 -21.43 9.00
N ASP A 46 10.64 -22.48 9.52
CA ASP A 46 10.59 -22.77 10.95
C ASP A 46 11.94 -23.36 11.35
N VAL A 47 12.84 -22.47 11.77
CA VAL A 47 14.21 -22.80 12.15
C VAL A 47 14.21 -23.82 13.29
N GLN A 48 13.38 -23.63 14.32
CA GLN A 48 13.42 -24.48 15.49
C GLN A 48 12.99 -25.91 15.17
N THR A 49 11.85 -26.09 14.49
CA THR A 49 11.37 -27.42 14.09
C THR A 49 12.34 -28.08 13.12
N THR A 50 12.93 -27.30 12.20
CA THR A 50 13.93 -27.81 11.27
C THR A 50 15.19 -28.30 11.99
N VAL A 51 15.75 -27.51 12.90
CA VAL A 51 16.92 -27.89 13.70
C VAL A 51 16.62 -29.14 14.51
N GLN A 52 15.45 -29.24 15.14
CA GLN A 52 15.05 -30.45 15.86
C GLN A 52 15.04 -31.69 14.96
N ARG A 53 14.48 -31.58 13.75
CA ARG A 53 14.47 -32.67 12.76
C ARG A 53 15.88 -33.06 12.32
N VAL A 54 16.78 -32.09 12.14
CA VAL A 54 18.18 -32.35 11.80
C VAL A 54 18.90 -33.08 12.92
N MET A 55 18.73 -32.65 14.17
CA MET A 55 19.38 -33.28 15.32
C MET A 55 18.88 -34.71 15.60
N GLN A 56 17.66 -35.04 15.18
CA GLN A 56 17.06 -36.37 15.34
C GLN A 56 17.26 -37.30 14.13
N ALA A 57 17.77 -36.77 13.01
CA ALA A 57 17.98 -37.57 11.80
C ALA A 57 19.19 -38.50 11.95
N SER A 58 19.13 -39.66 11.29
CA SER A 58 20.28 -40.55 11.18
C SER A 58 21.43 -39.89 10.42
N ALA A 59 22.66 -40.31 10.69
CA ALA A 59 23.80 -39.92 9.86
C ALA A 59 23.48 -40.19 8.38
N HIS A 60 23.67 -39.18 7.52
CA HIS A 60 23.33 -39.20 6.09
C HIS A 60 21.83 -39.20 5.73
N GLY A 61 20.94 -38.97 6.70
CA GLY A 61 19.51 -38.77 6.46
C GLY A 61 19.21 -37.47 5.70
N ARG A 62 18.16 -37.48 4.87
CA ARG A 62 17.61 -36.27 4.24
C ARG A 62 16.56 -35.66 5.15
N VAL A 63 16.70 -34.36 5.45
CA VAL A 63 15.73 -33.60 6.24
C VAL A 63 15.05 -32.56 5.37
N ILE A 64 13.72 -32.61 5.32
CA ILE A 64 12.92 -31.60 4.65
C ILE A 64 12.72 -30.43 5.62
N LEU A 65 13.13 -29.24 5.18
CA LEU A 65 12.93 -28.00 5.91
C LEU A 65 11.44 -27.84 6.26
N LYS A 66 11.15 -27.53 7.51
CA LYS A 66 9.78 -27.15 7.88
C LYS A 66 9.61 -25.69 7.47
N THR A 67 8.68 -25.44 6.55
CA THR A 67 8.23 -24.09 6.21
C THR A 67 6.81 -23.86 6.71
N VAL A 68 6.53 -22.58 6.93
CA VAL A 68 5.22 -22.02 7.26
C VAL A 68 4.90 -21.02 6.15
N GLN A 69 3.70 -21.11 5.60
CA GLN A 69 3.20 -20.10 4.68
C GLN A 69 2.83 -18.85 5.47
N LEU A 70 3.24 -17.68 4.97
CA LEU A 70 2.83 -16.40 5.50
C LEU A 70 1.76 -15.83 4.57
N ASP A 71 0.57 -15.60 5.12
CA ASP A 71 -0.54 -15.05 4.36
C ASP A 71 -0.45 -13.52 4.29
N PRO A 72 -0.71 -12.91 3.13
CA PRO A 72 -0.83 -11.46 3.02
C PRO A 72 -2.13 -10.99 3.67
N GLU A 73 -2.09 -9.84 4.33
CA GLU A 73 -3.27 -9.24 4.97
C GLU A 73 -4.39 -8.88 3.98
N ILE A 74 -4.03 -8.42 2.78
CA ILE A 74 -4.97 -8.15 1.68
C ILE A 74 -4.78 -9.19 0.58
N ILE A 75 -5.87 -9.86 0.23
CA ILE A 75 -5.96 -10.80 -0.89
C ILE A 75 -6.97 -10.29 -1.94
N ALA A 76 -6.87 -10.79 -3.16
CA ALA A 76 -7.74 -10.46 -4.28
C ALA A 76 -9.23 -10.56 -3.91
N ALA A 77 -9.60 -11.57 -3.12
CA ALA A 77 -10.97 -11.76 -2.65
C ALA A 77 -11.48 -10.58 -1.81
N HIS A 78 -10.63 -9.86 -1.08
CA HIS A 78 -11.04 -8.65 -0.36
C HIS A 78 -11.41 -7.53 -1.34
N LEU A 79 -10.62 -7.35 -2.41
CA LEU A 79 -10.84 -6.29 -3.39
C LEU A 79 -12.04 -6.58 -4.31
N HIS A 80 -12.29 -7.85 -4.64
CA HIS A 80 -13.50 -8.27 -5.36
C HIS A 80 -14.81 -7.98 -4.60
N ARG A 81 -14.77 -7.73 -3.29
CA ARG A 81 -15.95 -7.34 -2.51
C ARG A 81 -16.34 -5.87 -2.72
N ILE A 82 -15.46 -5.07 -3.30
CA ILE A 82 -15.73 -3.66 -3.66
C ILE A 82 -16.57 -3.65 -4.94
N THR A 83 -17.88 -3.80 -4.79
CA THR A 83 -18.82 -4.01 -5.91
C THR A 83 -19.77 -2.85 -6.14
N GLN A 84 -19.83 -1.90 -5.21
CA GLN A 84 -20.80 -0.82 -5.22
C GLN A 84 -20.17 0.50 -4.78
N VAL A 85 -20.71 1.59 -5.35
CA VAL A 85 -20.45 2.94 -4.86
C VAL A 85 -21.40 3.21 -3.70
N ILE A 86 -20.84 3.47 -2.51
CA ILE A 86 -21.62 3.75 -1.29
C ILE A 86 -21.79 5.24 -1.03
N GLY A 87 -20.99 6.10 -1.66
CA GLY A 87 -21.09 7.55 -1.56
C GLY A 87 -20.37 8.22 -2.72
N SER A 88 -20.90 9.35 -3.19
CA SER A 88 -20.34 10.07 -4.33
C SER A 88 -20.63 11.55 -4.19
N TYR A 89 -19.68 12.40 -4.55
CA TYR A 89 -19.92 13.84 -4.58
C TYR A 89 -19.16 14.46 -5.73
N GLN A 90 -19.72 15.52 -6.30
CA GLN A 90 -19.17 16.20 -7.46
C GLN A 90 -19.18 17.69 -7.21
N THR A 91 -18.11 18.36 -7.61
CA THR A 91 -18.02 19.81 -7.60
C THR A 91 -17.57 20.30 -8.97
N TRP A 92 -18.10 21.45 -9.38
CA TRP A 92 -17.77 22.00 -10.68
C TRP A 92 -16.36 22.57 -10.68
N ILE A 93 -15.56 22.18 -11.68
CA ILE A 93 -14.29 22.83 -11.99
C ILE A 93 -14.58 23.74 -13.18
N GLY A 94 -14.62 25.06 -12.95
CA GLY A 94 -15.05 26.05 -13.96
C GLY A 94 -14.37 25.88 -15.33
N GLY A 95 -15.03 26.35 -16.40
CA GLY A 95 -14.68 26.07 -17.80
C GLY A 95 -13.42 26.75 -18.36
N GLY A 96 -12.47 27.18 -17.53
CA GLY A 96 -11.23 27.83 -17.96
C GLY A 96 -10.03 26.95 -17.66
N GLY A 97 -9.33 26.49 -18.70
CA GLY A 97 -8.03 25.85 -18.58
C GLY A 97 -7.01 26.76 -17.85
N GLY A 98 -5.96 26.14 -17.30
CA GLY A 98 -4.90 26.85 -16.56
C GLY A 98 -4.51 26.13 -15.28
N GLY A 99 -3.63 26.76 -14.48
CA GLY A 99 -2.97 26.11 -13.36
C GLY A 99 -3.89 25.51 -12.30
N ARG A 100 -5.04 26.13 -12.03
CA ARG A 100 -6.03 25.61 -11.08
C ARG A 100 -6.61 24.25 -11.50
N VAL A 101 -6.97 24.11 -12.77
CA VAL A 101 -7.54 22.85 -13.30
C VAL A 101 -6.47 21.77 -13.31
N THR A 102 -5.25 22.10 -13.75
CA THR A 102 -4.10 21.18 -13.69
C THR A 102 -3.86 20.68 -12.27
N ASN A 103 -3.85 21.57 -11.28
CA ASN A 103 -3.65 21.21 -9.88
C ASN A 103 -4.75 20.28 -9.35
N ILE A 104 -6.01 20.53 -9.73
CA ILE A 104 -7.13 19.67 -9.32
C ILE A 104 -7.00 18.29 -9.94
N ILE A 105 -6.67 18.19 -11.23
CA ILE A 105 -6.47 16.91 -11.91
C ILE A 105 -5.33 16.12 -11.24
N LEU A 106 -4.18 16.77 -10.99
CA LEU A 106 -3.06 16.14 -10.31
C LEU A 106 -3.44 15.65 -8.91
N ALA A 107 -4.13 16.50 -8.13
CA ALA A 107 -4.54 16.14 -6.78
C ALA A 107 -5.56 14.99 -6.76
N THR A 108 -6.52 14.95 -7.70
CA THR A 108 -7.47 13.84 -7.82
C THR A 108 -6.79 12.56 -8.28
N ALA A 109 -5.84 12.64 -9.21
CA ALA A 109 -5.07 11.48 -9.69
C ALA A 109 -4.29 10.78 -8.56
N MET A 110 -3.74 11.54 -7.60
CA MET A 110 -3.05 10.96 -6.44
C MET A 110 -3.95 10.14 -5.51
N LEU A 111 -5.26 10.37 -5.58
CA LEU A 111 -6.29 9.69 -4.76
C LEU A 111 -6.95 8.53 -5.51
N ASN A 112 -6.73 8.42 -6.82
CA ASN A 112 -7.34 7.39 -7.64
C ASN A 112 -6.88 5.99 -7.20
N ASN A 113 -7.82 5.04 -7.15
CA ASN A 113 -7.60 3.66 -6.72
C ASN A 113 -6.94 3.51 -5.33
N TYR A 114 -7.10 4.51 -4.46
CA TYR A 114 -6.62 4.42 -3.08
C TYR A 114 -7.46 3.39 -2.31
N ILE A 115 -6.78 2.39 -1.73
CA ILE A 115 -7.40 1.38 -0.86
C ILE A 115 -7.19 1.82 0.59
N LEU A 116 -8.28 1.89 1.35
CA LEU A 116 -8.28 2.13 2.79
C LEU A 116 -8.92 0.93 3.49
N LEU A 117 -8.21 0.31 4.44
CA LEU A 117 -8.76 -0.84 5.17
C LEU A 117 -9.62 -0.40 6.36
N PRO A 118 -10.50 -1.28 6.86
CA PRO A 118 -11.21 -1.02 8.10
C PRO A 118 -10.24 -0.74 9.26
N GLY A 119 -10.45 0.40 9.94
CA GLY A 119 -9.59 0.85 11.05
C GLY A 119 -8.41 1.73 10.65
N ASP A 120 -8.10 1.85 9.35
CA ASP A 120 -7.04 2.73 8.88
C ASP A 120 -7.39 4.21 9.01
N LEU A 121 -6.37 5.03 9.28
CA LEU A 121 -6.49 6.48 9.27
C LEU A 121 -6.11 7.07 7.91
N PHE A 122 -7.10 7.55 7.18
CA PHE A 122 -6.86 8.34 5.97
C PHE A 122 -6.37 9.75 6.29
N SER A 123 -5.37 10.23 5.54
CA SER A 123 -4.96 11.63 5.55
C SER A 123 -4.82 12.14 4.14
N PHE A 124 -5.64 13.13 3.80
CA PHE A 124 -5.62 13.76 2.49
C PHE A 124 -4.23 14.30 2.13
N ASN A 125 -3.57 15.00 3.07
CA ASN A 125 -2.25 15.57 2.83
C ASN A 125 -1.17 14.49 2.65
N ARG A 126 -1.23 13.37 3.39
CA ARG A 126 -0.29 12.25 3.17
C ARG A 126 -0.52 11.60 1.80
N ALA A 127 -1.78 11.39 1.41
CA ALA A 127 -2.13 10.77 0.13
C ALA A 127 -1.75 11.66 -1.07
N ASN A 128 -1.98 12.97 -0.98
CA ASN A 128 -1.67 13.92 -2.06
C ASN A 128 -0.18 14.27 -2.17
N GLY A 129 0.52 14.30 -1.03
CA GLY A 129 1.90 14.76 -0.94
C GLY A 129 2.06 16.27 -1.10
N PRO A 130 3.31 16.75 -1.26
CA PRO A 130 3.60 18.18 -1.37
C PRO A 130 3.17 18.75 -2.74
N ARG A 131 2.74 20.01 -2.77
CA ARG A 131 2.33 20.73 -4.00
C ARG A 131 3.49 21.56 -4.54
N THR A 132 4.38 20.92 -5.30
CA THR A 132 5.60 21.55 -5.82
C THR A 132 5.59 21.64 -7.35
N ALA A 133 6.39 22.56 -7.91
CA ALA A 133 6.48 22.75 -9.35
C ALA A 133 7.04 21.50 -10.07
N GLU A 134 7.96 20.78 -9.44
CA GLU A 134 8.56 19.54 -9.97
C GLU A 134 7.53 18.42 -10.11
N ARG A 135 6.49 18.43 -9.26
CA ARG A 135 5.34 17.51 -9.34
C ARG A 135 4.27 17.99 -10.32
N GLY A 136 4.55 19.05 -11.08
CA GLY A 136 3.65 19.61 -12.09
C GLY A 136 2.60 20.58 -11.56
N TYR A 137 2.64 20.92 -10.26
CA TYR A 137 1.71 21.93 -9.73
C TYR A 137 2.05 23.31 -10.28
N GLN A 138 1.01 24.04 -10.63
CA GLN A 138 1.10 25.34 -11.27
C GLN A 138 0.59 26.45 -10.33
N PRO A 139 1.06 27.70 -10.49
CA PRO A 139 0.51 28.84 -9.77
C PRO A 139 -0.98 29.03 -10.08
N ALA A 140 -1.78 29.19 -9.03
CA ALA A 140 -3.21 29.47 -9.09
C ALA A 140 -3.61 30.28 -7.85
N PRO A 141 -4.78 30.94 -7.85
CA PRO A 141 -5.25 31.65 -6.67
C PRO A 141 -5.33 30.73 -5.45
N VAL A 142 -4.67 31.13 -4.36
CA VAL A 142 -4.72 30.51 -3.03
C VAL A 142 -5.13 31.57 -2.00
N ILE A 143 -5.76 31.14 -0.92
CA ILE A 143 -6.14 32.01 0.20
C ILE A 143 -5.07 31.87 1.28
N VAL A 144 -4.45 32.98 1.66
CA VAL A 144 -3.49 33.04 2.78
C VAL A 144 -3.97 34.13 3.73
N GLY A 145 -4.42 33.72 4.91
CA GLY A 145 -5.16 34.62 5.82
C GLY A 145 -6.44 35.13 5.16
N ASN A 146 -6.55 36.44 5.01
CA ASN A 146 -7.70 37.11 4.39
C ASN A 146 -7.43 37.57 2.95
N THR A 147 -6.30 37.18 2.35
CA THR A 147 -5.88 37.65 1.02
C THR A 147 -5.82 36.51 0.01
N VAL A 148 -6.18 36.82 -1.24
CA VAL A 148 -5.99 35.92 -2.38
C VAL A 148 -4.69 36.28 -3.08
N ILE A 149 -3.74 35.34 -3.09
CA ILE A 149 -2.46 35.49 -3.78
C ILE A 149 -2.24 34.32 -4.73
N PRO A 150 -1.42 34.45 -5.79
CA PRO A 150 -0.98 33.31 -6.57
C PRO A 150 -0.08 32.38 -5.72
N GLY A 151 -0.35 31.07 -5.78
CA GLY A 151 0.45 30.05 -5.10
C GLY A 151 0.32 28.69 -5.75
N LEU A 152 1.29 27.80 -5.49
CA LEU A 152 1.25 26.43 -6.02
C LEU A 152 0.13 25.62 -5.36
N GLY A 153 -0.59 24.83 -6.16
CA GLY A 153 -1.66 23.98 -5.64
C GLY A 153 -2.98 24.68 -5.35
N GLY A 154 -3.19 25.91 -5.86
CA GLY A 154 -4.52 26.52 -5.84
C GLY A 154 -5.56 25.61 -6.50
N GLY A 155 -6.68 25.37 -5.80
CA GLY A 155 -7.73 24.43 -6.19
C GLY A 155 -7.73 23.10 -5.41
N VAL A 156 -6.62 22.70 -4.77
CA VAL A 156 -6.54 21.39 -4.08
C VAL A 156 -7.50 21.27 -2.89
N CYS A 157 -7.79 22.37 -2.19
CA CYS A 157 -8.79 22.36 -1.11
C CYS A 157 -10.20 22.00 -1.61
N GLN A 158 -10.55 22.28 -2.87
CA GLN A 158 -11.81 21.84 -3.44
C GLN A 158 -11.86 20.31 -3.54
N VAL A 159 -10.74 19.67 -3.89
CA VAL A 159 -10.65 18.20 -3.97
C VAL A 159 -10.86 17.58 -2.59
N SER A 160 -10.23 18.13 -1.53
CA SER A 160 -10.45 17.64 -0.17
C SER A 160 -11.91 17.80 0.28
N SER A 161 -12.54 18.94 -0.01
CA SER A 161 -13.96 19.14 0.32
C SER A 161 -14.88 18.23 -0.48
N THR A 162 -14.54 17.94 -1.74
CA THR A 162 -15.31 17.03 -2.59
C THR A 162 -15.22 15.60 -2.05
N LEU A 163 -14.01 15.13 -1.72
CA LEU A 163 -13.81 13.83 -1.10
C LEU A 163 -14.53 13.72 0.24
N TYR A 164 -14.42 14.75 1.10
CA TYR A 164 -15.10 14.77 2.39
C TYR A 164 -16.61 14.58 2.26
N ASN A 165 -17.26 15.29 1.33
CA ASN A 165 -18.70 15.13 1.12
C ASN A 165 -19.07 13.75 0.54
N ALA A 166 -18.22 13.15 -0.31
CA ALA A 166 -18.44 11.80 -0.82
C ALA A 166 -18.37 10.75 0.31
N VAL A 167 -17.41 10.91 1.23
CA VAL A 167 -17.25 10.06 2.43
C VAL A 167 -18.42 10.26 3.40
N LEU A 168 -18.86 11.51 3.61
CA LEU A 168 -20.03 11.81 4.44
C LEU A 168 -21.31 11.14 3.89
N GLN A 169 -21.50 11.17 2.57
CA GLN A 169 -22.63 10.46 1.94
C GLN A 169 -22.52 8.93 2.04
N ALA A 170 -21.31 8.40 2.14
CA ALA A 170 -21.07 6.98 2.40
C ALA A 170 -21.38 6.56 3.85
N GLY A 171 -21.66 7.52 4.75
CA GLY A 171 -21.93 7.25 6.17
C GLY A 171 -20.69 6.87 6.97
N LEU A 172 -19.51 7.35 6.55
CA LEU A 172 -18.20 7.10 7.17
C LEU A 172 -17.67 8.32 7.95
#